data_AF-A0A8S1IL52-F1
#
_entry.id   AF-A0A8S1IL52-F1
#
_cell.length_a   1.000
_cell.length_b   1.000
_cell.length_c   1.000
_cell.angle_alpha   90.00
_cell.angle_beta   90.00
_cell.angle_gamma   90.00
#
_symmetry.space_group_name_H-M   'P 1'
#
loop_
_entity.id
_entity.type
_entity.pdbx_description
1 polymer ?
#
loop_
_entity_poly.entity_id
_entity_poly.type
_entity_poly.pdbx_seq_one_letter_code
_entity_poly.pdbx_strand_id
1 'polypeptide(L)'
;MLLNYVADTRIYGTHGAHGSCKEAIDAVLAHHFTPVLPDLLRSDDALVPLCLKVVSSVLEARPSFVVQLQDVGVLAKLFDFLSAEHVCNNSHSIRLCRNLVTHTTELPEFLRQLDVADKAHSVFSWAYSKAQTQFFEPLVDLLTVVTQRDAADIKGGVPGAGLSDVFIHDLDALLDLCEYEVEAVAVNASACVLTLARSFPRQCADTCLKGKIETLQLFAHLFSASRVPHRVTHNLLLALTHFASLRPNPRAAPSPDIRRLADCVSRLEAGGDAEIGNLASSVESMLTEVMQ
;
A
#
# COMPACT_ATOMS: atom_id res chain seq x y z
N MET A 1 -13.47 18.66 21.53
CA MET A 1 -13.03 18.30 22.89
C MET A 1 -12.54 16.85 22.94
N LEU A 2 -13.36 15.84 22.58
CA LEU A 2 -12.95 14.41 22.58
C LEU A 2 -11.69 14.12 21.74
N LEU A 3 -11.57 14.69 20.54
CA LEU A 3 -10.37 14.57 19.68
C LEU A 3 -9.06 14.93 20.39
N ASN A 4 -9.07 15.96 21.24
CA ASN A 4 -7.85 16.39 21.94
C ASN A 4 -7.40 15.37 22.98
N TYR A 5 -8.34 14.61 23.56
CA TYR A 5 -8.04 13.58 24.54
C TYR A 5 -7.61 12.27 23.89
N VAL A 6 -8.26 11.90 22.78
CA VAL A 6 -7.90 10.69 22.02
C VAL A 6 -6.53 10.83 21.36
N ALA A 7 -6.20 12.03 20.86
CA ALA A 7 -4.89 12.30 20.25
C ALA A 7 -3.77 12.57 21.28
N ASP A 8 -4.07 12.60 22.58
CA ASP A 8 -3.05 12.88 23.60
C ASP A 8 -2.20 11.62 23.88
N THR A 9 -0.95 11.66 23.44
CA THR A 9 0.04 10.59 23.66
C THR A 9 0.37 10.39 25.13
N ARG A 10 0.02 11.32 26.03
CA ARG A 10 0.13 11.11 27.48
C ARG A 10 -0.96 10.19 28.02
N ILE A 11 -2.09 10.07 27.32
CA ILE A 11 -3.23 9.22 27.71
C ILE A 11 -3.14 7.85 27.04
N TYR A 12 -2.87 7.82 25.72
CA TYR A 12 -2.82 6.57 24.94
C TYR A 12 -1.40 6.12 24.53
N GLY A 13 -0.33 6.82 24.92
CA GLY A 13 1.05 6.44 24.59
C GLY A 13 1.68 5.39 25.52
N THR A 14 2.90 4.98 25.18
CA THR A 14 3.65 3.88 25.82
C THR A 14 4.21 4.22 27.21
N HIS A 15 4.15 5.48 27.64
CA HIS A 15 4.64 5.96 28.94
C HIS A 15 3.50 6.15 29.93
N GLY A 16 2.74 5.06 30.12
CA GLY A 16 1.49 5.03 30.86
C GLY A 16 1.60 5.59 32.29
N ALA A 17 0.83 6.65 32.57
CA ALA A 17 0.63 7.17 33.92
C ALA A 17 -0.84 7.51 34.24
N HIS A 18 -1.80 7.29 33.32
CA HIS A 18 -3.18 7.79 33.45
C HIS A 18 -4.27 6.74 33.17
N GLY A 19 -4.20 5.59 33.86
CA GLY A 19 -5.20 4.51 33.71
C GLY A 19 -6.66 4.98 33.86
N SER A 20 -6.95 5.82 34.84
CA SER A 20 -8.31 6.33 35.08
C SER A 20 -8.84 7.26 33.98
N CYS A 21 -7.97 8.07 33.36
CA CYS A 21 -8.38 8.94 32.25
C CYS A 21 -8.66 8.14 30.99
N LYS A 22 -7.83 7.14 30.71
CA LYS A 22 -8.03 6.19 29.61
C LYS A 22 -9.35 5.44 29.77
N GLU A 23 -9.62 4.89 30.96
CA GLU A 23 -10.89 4.20 31.27
C GLU A 23 -12.11 5.11 31.08
N ALA A 24 -12.01 6.37 31.50
CA ALA A 24 -13.09 7.34 31.30
C ALA A 24 -13.35 7.65 29.83
N ILE A 25 -12.30 7.82 29.02
CA ILE A 25 -12.44 8.03 27.57
C ILE A 25 -13.00 6.78 26.90
N ASP A 26 -12.50 5.60 27.27
CA ASP A 26 -12.99 4.32 26.74
C ASP A 26 -14.48 4.13 27.07
N ALA A 27 -14.92 4.51 28.27
CA ALA A 27 -16.33 4.52 28.65
C ALA A 27 -17.16 5.50 27.80
N VAL A 28 -16.65 6.71 27.55
CA VAL A 28 -17.33 7.68 26.67
C VAL A 28 -17.45 7.16 25.24
N LEU A 29 -16.39 6.54 24.71
CA LEU A 29 -16.41 5.93 23.40
C LEU A 29 -17.46 4.82 23.34
N ALA A 30 -17.42 3.87 24.28
CA ALA A 30 -18.30 2.71 24.28
C ALA A 30 -19.78 3.06 24.53
N HIS A 31 -20.07 3.98 25.46
CA HIS A 31 -21.45 4.24 25.90
C HIS A 31 -22.12 5.42 25.17
N HIS A 32 -21.35 6.32 24.56
CA HIS A 32 -21.92 7.52 23.94
C HIS A 32 -21.58 7.67 22.46
N PHE A 33 -20.35 7.37 22.04
CA PHE A 33 -19.94 7.61 20.66
C PHE A 33 -20.24 6.43 19.72
N THR A 34 -19.81 5.22 20.09
CA THR A 34 -19.99 4.01 19.28
C THR A 34 -21.46 3.71 18.97
N PRO A 35 -22.42 3.83 19.91
CA PRO A 35 -23.83 3.53 19.63
C PRO A 35 -24.49 4.48 18.62
N VAL A 36 -24.05 5.74 18.54
CA VAL A 36 -24.62 6.74 17.61
C VAL A 36 -23.92 6.73 16.25
N LEU A 37 -22.80 6.02 16.13
CA LEU A 37 -21.96 6.01 14.95
C LEU A 37 -22.70 5.56 13.68
N PRO A 38 -23.53 4.49 13.68
CA PRO A 38 -24.27 4.09 12.49
C PRO A 38 -25.17 5.20 11.95
N ASP A 39 -25.85 5.94 12.82
CA ASP A 39 -26.77 7.00 12.40
C ASP A 39 -26.02 8.24 11.90
N LEU A 40 -24.92 8.60 12.57
CA LEU A 40 -24.05 9.69 12.10
C LEU A 40 -23.50 9.42 10.70
N LEU A 41 -23.07 8.19 10.41
CA LEU A 41 -22.48 7.84 9.12
C LEU A 41 -23.52 7.70 7.99
N ARG A 42 -24.81 7.52 8.31
CA ARG A 42 -25.91 7.52 7.32
C ARG A 42 -26.36 8.92 6.93
N SER A 43 -26.03 9.93 7.73
CA SER A 43 -26.45 11.30 7.47
C SER A 43 -25.65 11.93 6.32
N ASP A 44 -26.28 12.80 5.53
CA ASP A 44 -25.58 13.71 4.61
C ASP A 44 -25.06 14.98 5.34
N ASP A 45 -24.82 14.86 6.64
CA ASP A 45 -24.49 15.97 7.52
C ASP A 45 -23.03 16.42 7.34
N ALA A 46 -22.78 17.71 7.50
CA ALA A 46 -21.45 18.30 7.65
C ALA A 46 -20.67 17.69 8.85
N LEU A 47 -21.33 16.95 9.74
CA LEU A 47 -20.70 16.22 10.84
C LEU A 47 -19.94 14.95 10.40
N VAL A 48 -20.21 14.37 9.22
CA VAL A 48 -19.55 13.10 8.80
C VAL A 48 -18.03 13.23 8.74
N PRO A 49 -17.42 14.25 8.11
CA PRO A 49 -15.96 14.42 8.12
C PRO A 49 -15.36 14.52 9.54
N LEU A 50 -16.06 15.18 10.46
CA LEU A 50 -15.62 15.27 11.86
C LEU A 50 -15.68 13.90 12.54
N CYS A 51 -16.75 13.14 12.28
CA CYS A 51 -16.91 11.77 12.75
C CYS A 51 -15.78 10.87 12.26
N LEU A 52 -15.48 10.88 10.95
CA LEU A 52 -14.36 10.12 10.36
C LEU A 52 -13.02 10.48 10.99
N LYS A 53 -12.80 11.78 11.28
CA LYS A 53 -11.59 12.24 11.97
C LYS A 53 -11.49 11.68 13.39
N VAL A 54 -12.60 11.67 14.16
CA VAL A 54 -12.63 11.04 15.50
C VAL A 54 -12.29 9.56 15.38
N VAL A 55 -12.96 8.82 14.49
CA VAL A 55 -12.74 7.37 14.32
C VAL A 55 -11.28 7.09 13.93
N SER A 56 -10.72 7.85 12.99
CA SER A 56 -9.31 7.71 12.58
C SER A 56 -8.37 7.92 13.76
N SER A 57 -8.54 8.99 14.53
CA SER A 57 -7.71 9.25 15.71
C SER A 57 -7.87 8.20 16.80
N VAL A 58 -9.08 7.67 17.01
CA VAL A 58 -9.30 6.57 17.97
C VAL A 58 -8.58 5.31 17.52
N LEU A 59 -8.60 4.97 16.22
CA LEU A 59 -7.90 3.79 15.71
C LEU A 59 -6.37 3.93 15.78
N GLU A 60 -5.83 5.13 15.54
CA GLU A 60 -4.40 5.42 15.71
C GLU A 60 -3.95 5.22 17.17
N ALA A 61 -4.76 5.69 18.13
CA ALA A 61 -4.47 5.56 19.56
C ALA A 61 -4.81 4.17 20.13
N ARG A 62 -5.81 3.49 19.56
CA ARG A 62 -6.40 2.26 20.06
C ARG A 62 -6.84 1.35 18.91
N PRO A 63 -5.91 0.59 18.30
CA PRO A 63 -6.22 -0.31 17.18
C PRO A 63 -7.35 -1.32 17.44
N SER A 64 -7.50 -1.78 18.69
CA SER A 64 -8.56 -2.71 19.09
C SER A 64 -9.98 -2.12 18.98
N PHE A 65 -10.11 -0.81 18.78
CA PHE A 65 -11.40 -0.16 18.52
C PHE A 65 -12.07 -0.68 17.24
N VAL A 66 -11.32 -1.25 16.30
CA VAL A 66 -11.87 -1.89 15.09
C VAL A 66 -12.91 -2.97 15.41
N VAL A 67 -12.73 -3.72 16.50
CA VAL A 67 -13.70 -4.75 16.95
C VAL A 67 -15.04 -4.11 17.28
N GLN A 68 -15.03 -2.94 17.93
CA GLN A 68 -16.25 -2.23 18.26
C GLN A 68 -16.94 -1.67 17.01
N LEU A 69 -16.17 -1.25 15.99
CA LEU A 69 -16.70 -0.82 14.70
C LEU A 69 -17.33 -2.00 13.92
N GLN A 70 -16.75 -3.20 14.04
CA GLN A 70 -17.32 -4.44 13.52
C GLN A 70 -18.65 -4.76 14.21
N ASP A 71 -18.67 -4.73 15.55
CA ASP A 71 -19.85 -5.06 16.35
C ASP A 71 -21.05 -4.15 16.04
N VAL A 72 -20.82 -2.86 15.76
CA VAL A 72 -21.90 -1.94 15.36
C VAL A 72 -22.18 -1.92 13.86
N GLY A 73 -21.50 -2.75 13.06
CA GLY A 73 -21.78 -2.96 11.65
C GLY A 73 -21.49 -1.75 10.75
N VAL A 74 -20.52 -0.89 11.10
CA VAL A 74 -20.21 0.31 10.30
C VAL A 74 -19.07 0.15 9.31
N LEU A 75 -18.33 -0.97 9.33
CA LEU A 75 -17.16 -1.16 8.49
C LEU A 75 -17.42 -0.93 7.00
N ALA A 76 -18.49 -1.51 6.46
CA ALA A 76 -18.88 -1.35 5.06
C ALA A 76 -19.04 0.14 4.70
N LYS A 77 -19.78 0.88 5.53
CA LYS A 77 -20.01 2.31 5.34
C LYS A 77 -18.73 3.14 5.45
N LEU A 78 -17.80 2.76 6.33
CA LEU A 78 -16.51 3.43 6.44
C LEU A 78 -15.68 3.28 5.16
N PHE A 79 -15.73 2.11 4.52
CA PHE A 79 -15.07 1.88 3.22
C PHE A 79 -15.77 2.57 2.05
N ASP A 80 -17.06 2.92 2.14
CA ASP A 80 -17.74 3.69 1.09
C ASP A 80 -17.19 5.11 0.94
N PHE A 81 -16.53 5.64 1.98
CA PHE A 81 -15.84 6.93 1.91
C PHE A 81 -14.53 6.88 1.12
N LEU A 82 -14.04 5.68 0.76
CA LEU A 82 -12.92 5.47 -0.14
C LEU A 82 -13.42 5.50 -1.59
N SER A 83 -13.77 6.69 -2.08
CA SER A 83 -14.22 6.89 -3.45
C SER A 83 -13.79 8.26 -3.95
N ALA A 84 -13.26 8.32 -5.17
CA ALA A 84 -12.76 9.57 -5.76
C ALA A 84 -13.84 10.65 -5.90
N GLU A 85 -15.10 10.24 -6.05
CA GLU A 85 -16.25 11.13 -6.22
C GLU A 85 -16.91 11.52 -4.89
N HIS A 86 -16.54 10.86 -3.79
CA HIS A 86 -17.19 11.09 -2.51
C HIS A 86 -16.70 12.39 -1.87
N VAL A 87 -17.62 13.27 -1.46
CA VAL A 87 -17.31 14.59 -0.86
C VAL A 87 -16.48 14.52 0.43
N CYS A 88 -16.59 13.40 1.15
CA CYS A 88 -15.81 13.10 2.35
C CYS A 88 -14.46 12.41 2.07
N ASN A 89 -14.10 12.16 0.81
CA ASN A 89 -12.81 11.57 0.47
C ASN A 89 -11.69 12.59 0.72
N ASN A 90 -10.83 12.30 1.69
CA ASN A 90 -9.70 13.13 2.07
C ASN A 90 -8.58 12.24 2.64
N SER A 91 -7.44 12.83 2.99
CA SER A 91 -6.31 12.08 3.55
C SER A 91 -6.67 11.33 4.85
N HIS A 92 -7.61 11.82 5.64
CA HIS A 92 -8.08 11.14 6.85
C HIS A 92 -8.94 9.91 6.54
N SER A 93 -9.84 9.96 5.56
CA SER A 93 -10.64 8.80 5.17
C SER A 93 -9.77 7.67 4.62
N ILE A 94 -8.70 8.01 3.90
CA ILE A 94 -7.73 7.03 3.39
C ILE A 94 -6.92 6.40 4.54
N ARG A 95 -6.41 7.22 5.48
CA ARG A 95 -5.71 6.72 6.68
C ARG A 95 -6.61 5.84 7.56
N LEU A 96 -7.87 6.23 7.70
CA LEU A 96 -8.90 5.42 8.35
C LEU A 96 -9.01 4.06 7.66
N CYS A 97 -9.19 4.01 6.34
CA CYS A 97 -9.26 2.75 5.59
C CYS A 97 -8.00 1.91 5.78
N ARG A 98 -6.82 2.53 5.77
CA ARG A 98 -5.54 1.86 6.05
C ARG A 98 -5.53 1.21 7.43
N ASN A 99 -6.01 1.92 8.47
CA ASN A 99 -6.11 1.37 9.82
C ASN A 99 -7.13 0.24 9.91
N LEU A 100 -8.27 0.38 9.22
CA LEU A 100 -9.27 -0.68 9.15
C LEU A 100 -8.68 -1.95 8.52
N VAL A 101 -8.01 -1.86 7.36
CA VAL A 101 -7.35 -3.01 6.71
C VAL A 101 -6.23 -3.58 7.58
N THR A 102 -5.48 -2.74 8.30
CA THR A 102 -4.39 -3.23 9.17
C THR A 102 -4.91 -4.04 10.35
N HIS A 103 -6.03 -3.61 10.96
CA HIS A 103 -6.42 -4.10 12.28
C HIS A 103 -7.68 -4.98 12.26
N THR A 104 -8.46 -4.96 11.19
CA THR A 104 -9.69 -5.76 11.12
C THR A 104 -9.39 -7.25 11.15
N THR A 105 -10.21 -8.00 11.88
CA THR A 105 -10.16 -9.48 11.96
C THR A 105 -11.01 -10.15 10.89
N GLU A 106 -11.68 -9.37 10.02
CA GLU A 106 -12.49 -9.89 8.92
C GLU A 106 -11.70 -10.76 7.94
N LEU A 107 -12.37 -11.74 7.35
CA LEU A 107 -11.76 -12.61 6.34
C LEU A 107 -11.52 -11.87 5.01
N PRO A 108 -10.59 -12.33 4.16
CA PRO A 108 -10.36 -11.74 2.85
C PRO A 108 -11.62 -11.62 1.99
N GLU A 109 -12.55 -12.57 2.07
CA GLU A 109 -13.84 -12.50 1.36
C GLU A 109 -14.66 -11.26 1.72
N PHE A 110 -14.64 -10.84 2.99
CA PHE A 110 -15.36 -9.66 3.41
C PHE A 110 -14.75 -8.40 2.78
N LEU A 111 -13.41 -8.29 2.78
CA LEU A 111 -12.72 -7.17 2.14
C LEU A 111 -12.97 -7.14 0.63
N ARG A 112 -13.05 -8.32 -0.01
CA ARG A 112 -13.41 -8.43 -1.43
C ARG A 112 -14.87 -8.02 -1.68
N GLN A 113 -15.81 -8.44 -0.85
CA GLN A 113 -17.22 -8.03 -0.98
C GLN A 113 -17.43 -6.51 -0.86
N LEU A 114 -16.52 -5.82 -0.18
CA LEU A 114 -16.53 -4.37 -0.03
C LEU A 114 -15.75 -3.62 -1.12
N ASP A 115 -15.17 -4.35 -2.08
CA ASP A 115 -14.34 -3.83 -3.17
C ASP A 115 -13.19 -2.95 -2.66
N VAL A 116 -12.57 -3.31 -1.52
CA VAL A 116 -11.58 -2.44 -0.85
C VAL A 116 -10.37 -2.16 -1.76
N ALA A 117 -9.88 -3.18 -2.46
CA ALA A 117 -8.74 -3.04 -3.37
C ALA A 117 -9.11 -2.22 -4.61
N ASP A 118 -10.25 -2.51 -5.25
CA ASP A 118 -10.74 -1.76 -6.41
C ASP A 118 -11.02 -0.28 -6.09
N LYS A 119 -11.60 0.00 -4.91
CA LYS A 119 -11.78 1.36 -4.40
C LYS A 119 -10.43 2.06 -4.20
N ALA A 120 -9.47 1.39 -3.56
CA ALA A 120 -8.12 1.94 -3.37
C ALA A 120 -7.40 2.22 -4.70
N HIS A 121 -7.49 1.28 -5.66
CA HIS A 121 -6.98 1.42 -7.02
C HIS A 121 -7.60 2.63 -7.73
N SER A 122 -8.93 2.75 -7.68
CA SER A 122 -9.67 3.85 -8.31
C SER A 122 -9.25 5.21 -7.76
N VAL A 123 -9.16 5.35 -6.43
CA VAL A 123 -8.69 6.61 -5.80
C VAL A 123 -7.22 6.88 -6.12
N PHE A 124 -6.37 5.85 -6.14
CA PHE A 124 -4.95 5.99 -6.51
C PHE A 124 -4.76 6.43 -7.95
N SER A 125 -5.40 5.76 -8.91
CA SER A 125 -5.35 6.10 -10.33
C SER A 125 -5.88 7.53 -10.59
N TRP A 126 -6.96 7.92 -9.93
CA TRP A 126 -7.46 9.30 -9.95
C TRP A 126 -6.44 10.30 -9.39
N ALA A 127 -5.91 10.05 -8.19
CA ALA A 127 -4.98 10.97 -7.53
C ALA A 127 -3.69 11.14 -8.35
N TYR A 128 -3.16 10.04 -8.89
CA TYR A 128 -1.98 10.03 -9.74
C TYR A 128 -2.23 10.79 -11.04
N SER A 129 -3.31 10.47 -11.77
CA SER A 129 -3.64 11.15 -13.05
C SER A 129 -3.95 12.65 -12.90
N LYS A 130 -4.38 13.09 -11.71
CA LYS A 130 -4.65 14.49 -11.39
C LYS A 130 -3.53 15.17 -10.60
N ALA A 131 -2.39 14.51 -10.44
CA ALA A 131 -1.24 14.98 -9.66
C ALA A 131 -1.63 15.52 -8.27
N GLN A 132 -2.56 14.86 -7.59
CA GLN A 132 -3.03 15.24 -6.26
C GLN A 132 -2.06 14.73 -5.20
N THR A 133 -0.87 15.32 -5.16
CA THR A 133 0.29 14.89 -4.34
C THR A 133 -0.02 14.74 -2.85
N GLN A 134 -0.96 15.53 -2.32
CA GLN A 134 -1.43 15.44 -0.93
C GLN A 134 -2.00 14.06 -0.55
N PHE A 135 -2.36 13.23 -1.54
CA PHE A 135 -2.89 11.88 -1.33
C PHE A 135 -1.84 10.78 -1.49
N PHE A 136 -0.65 11.07 -2.04
CA PHE A 136 0.31 10.01 -2.40
C PHE A 136 0.76 9.21 -1.18
N GLU A 137 1.17 9.88 -0.11
CA GLU A 137 1.58 9.20 1.14
C GLU A 137 0.47 8.30 1.70
N PRO A 138 -0.74 8.79 2.05
CA PRO A 138 -1.77 7.94 2.64
C PRO A 138 -2.26 6.83 1.68
N LEU A 139 -2.26 7.05 0.36
CA LEU A 139 -2.68 6.02 -0.60
C LEU A 139 -1.64 4.92 -0.76
N VAL A 140 -0.37 5.28 -0.95
CA VAL A 140 0.69 4.28 -1.07
C VAL A 140 0.83 3.48 0.23
N ASP A 141 0.61 4.11 1.39
CA ASP A 141 0.50 3.42 2.68
C ASP A 141 -0.67 2.42 2.71
N LEU A 142 -1.85 2.82 2.23
CA LEU A 142 -3.01 1.94 2.12
C LEU A 142 -2.73 0.74 1.20
N LEU A 143 -2.22 1.00 -0.01
CA LEU A 143 -1.84 -0.04 -0.98
C LEU A 143 -0.80 -1.01 -0.38
N THR A 144 0.16 -0.49 0.39
CA THR A 144 1.17 -1.31 1.08
C THR A 144 0.53 -2.24 2.09
N VAL A 145 -0.37 -1.74 2.92
CA VAL A 145 -1.06 -2.56 3.92
C VAL A 145 -1.96 -3.62 3.26
N VAL A 146 -2.68 -3.24 2.21
CA VAL A 146 -3.55 -4.17 1.45
C VAL A 146 -2.71 -5.28 0.82
N THR A 147 -1.63 -4.94 0.11
CA THR A 147 -0.73 -5.92 -0.54
C THR A 147 -0.04 -6.83 0.46
N GLN A 148 0.43 -6.30 1.61
CA GLN A 148 1.09 -7.10 2.64
C GLN A 148 0.15 -8.08 3.31
N ARG A 149 -1.08 -7.64 3.66
CA ARG A 149 -2.10 -8.52 4.23
C ARG A 149 -2.45 -9.63 3.24
N ASP A 150 -2.76 -9.26 2.00
CA ASP A 150 -3.11 -10.21 0.96
C ASP A 150 -1.98 -11.22 0.67
N ALA A 151 -0.72 -10.77 0.68
CA ALA A 151 0.43 -11.67 0.53
C ALA A 151 0.53 -12.70 1.67
N ALA A 152 0.19 -12.31 2.90
CA ALA A 152 0.13 -13.24 4.03
C ALA A 152 -1.02 -14.25 3.86
N ASP A 153 -2.18 -13.79 3.40
CA ASP A 153 -3.36 -14.62 3.15
C ASP A 153 -3.13 -15.62 1.99
N ILE A 154 -2.50 -15.18 0.89
CA ILE A 154 -2.07 -16.05 -0.23
C ILE A 154 -1.10 -17.12 0.28
N LYS A 155 -0.09 -16.73 1.05
CA LYS A 155 0.89 -17.67 1.62
C LYS A 155 0.24 -18.66 2.58
N GLY A 156 -0.79 -18.24 3.32
CA GLY A 156 -1.58 -19.07 4.21
C GLY A 156 -2.60 -19.96 3.50
N GLY A 157 -2.82 -19.78 2.19
CA GLY A 157 -3.86 -20.49 1.44
C GLY A 157 -5.27 -20.14 1.93
N VAL A 158 -5.46 -18.92 2.46
CA VAL A 158 -6.76 -18.46 2.96
C VAL A 158 -7.71 -18.33 1.77
N PRO A 159 -8.90 -18.94 1.82
CA PRO A 159 -9.95 -18.68 0.84
C PRO A 159 -10.17 -17.16 0.70
N GLY A 160 -10.49 -16.70 -0.50
CA GLY A 160 -10.72 -15.28 -0.69
C GLY A 160 -9.47 -14.41 -0.85
N ALA A 161 -8.25 -14.95 -0.70
CA ALA A 161 -7.01 -14.22 -0.95
C ALA A 161 -6.82 -13.88 -2.44
N GLY A 162 -5.83 -13.05 -2.74
CA GLY A 162 -5.58 -12.49 -4.08
C GLY A 162 -6.43 -11.25 -4.36
N LEU A 163 -6.70 -10.42 -3.36
CA LEU A 163 -7.44 -9.17 -3.54
C LEU A 163 -6.59 -8.03 -4.12
N SER A 164 -5.26 -8.12 -4.01
CA SER A 164 -4.35 -7.04 -4.42
C SER A 164 -3.86 -7.12 -5.86
N ASP A 165 -4.39 -8.06 -6.67
CA ASP A 165 -4.02 -8.23 -8.07
C ASP A 165 -4.39 -7.03 -8.95
N VAL A 166 -5.45 -6.30 -8.60
CA VAL A 166 -5.85 -5.05 -9.27
C VAL A 166 -4.72 -4.00 -9.31
N PHE A 167 -3.86 -3.96 -8.29
CA PHE A 167 -2.74 -3.01 -8.24
C PHE A 167 -1.61 -3.34 -9.22
N ILE A 168 -1.67 -4.46 -9.93
CA ILE A 168 -0.75 -4.73 -11.06
C ILE A 168 -0.96 -3.68 -12.16
N HIS A 169 -2.17 -3.14 -12.30
CA HIS A 169 -2.45 -2.04 -13.21
C HIS A 169 -1.78 -0.72 -12.80
N ASP A 170 -1.37 -0.60 -11.53
CA ASP A 170 -0.72 0.58 -10.96
C ASP A 170 0.81 0.51 -10.98
N LEU A 171 1.41 -0.58 -11.51
CA LEU A 171 2.86 -0.79 -11.45
C LEU A 171 3.68 0.38 -12.00
N ASP A 172 3.29 0.95 -13.14
CA ASP A 172 4.01 2.08 -13.74
C ASP A 172 3.99 3.31 -12.83
N ALA A 173 2.83 3.62 -12.25
CA ALA A 173 2.66 4.73 -11.32
C ALA A 173 3.41 4.49 -9.99
N LEU A 174 3.41 3.26 -9.48
CA LEU A 174 4.18 2.89 -8.29
C LEU A 174 5.69 2.98 -8.54
N LEU A 175 6.16 2.61 -9.74
CA LEU A 175 7.57 2.76 -10.13
C LEU A 175 7.96 4.24 -10.26
N ASP A 176 7.10 5.08 -10.85
CA ASP A 176 7.33 6.53 -10.91
C ASP A 176 7.45 7.14 -9.49
N LEU A 177 6.57 6.72 -8.58
CA LEU A 177 6.61 7.17 -7.18
C LEU A 177 7.83 6.68 -6.39
N CYS A 178 8.62 5.73 -6.90
CA CYS A 178 9.88 5.31 -6.26
C CYS A 178 10.96 6.40 -6.27
N GLU A 179 10.82 7.43 -7.12
CA GLU A 179 11.70 8.61 -7.15
C GLU A 179 11.09 9.85 -6.46
N TYR A 180 9.92 9.68 -5.83
CA TYR A 180 9.21 10.78 -5.21
C TYR A 180 10.02 11.42 -4.06
N GLU A 181 9.93 12.74 -3.93
CA GLU A 181 10.74 13.53 -2.99
C GLU A 181 10.53 13.17 -1.51
N VAL A 182 9.35 12.64 -1.18
CA VAL A 182 9.04 12.15 0.16
C VAL A 182 9.46 10.69 0.26
N GLU A 183 10.53 10.43 1.01
CA GLU A 183 11.14 9.09 1.16
C GLU A 183 10.13 8.01 1.57
N ALA A 184 9.18 8.32 2.47
CA ALA A 184 8.15 7.38 2.88
C ALA A 184 7.30 6.88 1.70
N VAL A 185 6.94 7.77 0.78
CA VAL A 185 6.18 7.43 -0.44
C VAL A 185 7.02 6.50 -1.32
N ALA A 186 8.27 6.87 -1.59
CA ALA A 186 9.17 6.08 -2.43
C ALA A 186 9.42 4.68 -1.87
N VAL A 187 9.70 4.58 -0.57
CA VAL A 187 9.93 3.31 0.12
C VAL A 187 8.67 2.44 0.08
N ASN A 188 7.50 2.99 0.38
CA ASN A 188 6.26 2.22 0.40
C ASN A 188 5.82 1.82 -1.02
N ALA A 189 6.03 2.66 -2.03
CA ALA A 189 5.76 2.32 -3.43
C ALA A 189 6.64 1.14 -3.89
N SER A 190 7.94 1.18 -3.60
CA SER A 190 8.85 0.07 -3.89
C SER A 190 8.48 -1.22 -3.13
N ALA A 191 7.96 -1.09 -1.90
CA ALA A 191 7.50 -2.22 -1.11
C ALA A 191 6.22 -2.85 -1.70
N CYS A 192 5.29 -2.02 -2.21
CA CYS A 192 4.14 -2.50 -2.99
C CYS A 192 4.59 -3.28 -4.22
N VAL A 193 5.49 -2.72 -5.04
CA VAL A 193 6.02 -3.39 -6.25
C VAL A 193 6.63 -4.75 -5.89
N LEU A 194 7.47 -4.81 -4.86
CA LEU A 194 8.07 -6.06 -4.39
C LEU A 194 7.01 -7.08 -3.92
N THR A 195 5.98 -6.61 -3.21
CA THR A 195 4.94 -7.48 -2.66
C THR A 195 4.07 -8.04 -3.78
N LEU A 196 3.70 -7.23 -4.77
CA LEU A 196 3.02 -7.66 -5.98
C LEU A 196 3.86 -8.66 -6.77
N ALA A 197 5.16 -8.41 -6.91
CA ALA A 197 6.08 -9.31 -7.60
C ALA A 197 6.17 -10.68 -6.93
N ARG A 198 6.06 -10.75 -5.61
CA ARG A 198 6.05 -12.00 -4.85
C ARG A 198 4.72 -12.75 -4.96
N SER A 199 3.62 -12.03 -4.87
CA SER A 199 2.27 -12.60 -4.85
C SER A 199 1.78 -13.01 -6.23
N PHE A 200 2.11 -12.22 -7.26
CA PHE A 200 1.62 -12.37 -8.63
C PHE A 200 2.77 -12.29 -9.65
N PRO A 201 3.80 -13.15 -9.52
CA PRO A 201 5.03 -13.01 -10.29
C PRO A 201 4.75 -13.09 -11.80
N ARG A 202 3.82 -13.95 -12.24
CA ARG A 202 3.50 -14.14 -13.67
C ARG A 202 2.82 -12.93 -14.27
N GLN A 203 1.81 -12.41 -13.61
CA GLN A 203 1.05 -11.25 -14.07
C GLN A 203 1.93 -10.00 -14.09
N CYS A 204 2.78 -9.81 -13.08
CA CYS A 204 3.74 -8.73 -13.05
C CYS A 204 4.82 -8.89 -14.13
N ALA A 205 5.36 -10.10 -14.32
CA ALA A 205 6.33 -10.38 -15.38
C ALA A 205 5.73 -10.16 -16.78
N ASP A 206 4.47 -10.54 -17.01
CA ASP A 206 3.78 -10.29 -18.27
C ASP A 206 3.61 -8.77 -18.52
N THR A 207 3.30 -8.02 -17.48
CA THR A 207 3.19 -6.55 -17.55
C THR A 207 4.55 -5.90 -17.84
N CYS A 208 5.58 -6.26 -17.06
CA CYS A 208 6.92 -5.66 -17.11
C CYS A 208 7.76 -6.13 -18.30
N LEU A 209 7.78 -7.44 -18.59
CA LEU A 209 8.71 -8.05 -19.56
C LEU A 209 8.08 -8.27 -20.94
N LYS A 210 6.75 -8.40 -21.05
CA LYS A 210 6.06 -8.66 -22.33
C LYS A 210 5.20 -7.49 -22.81
N GLY A 211 4.71 -6.64 -21.90
CA GLY A 211 3.61 -5.72 -22.19
C GLY A 211 3.99 -4.26 -22.45
N LYS A 212 5.00 -3.72 -21.76
CA LYS A 212 5.24 -2.27 -21.74
C LYS A 212 6.72 -1.90 -21.70
N ILE A 213 7.21 -1.31 -22.79
CA ILE A 213 8.54 -0.70 -22.88
C ILE A 213 8.74 0.35 -21.79
N GLU A 214 7.69 1.10 -21.46
CA GLU A 214 7.70 2.17 -20.45
C GLU A 214 8.10 1.65 -19.06
N THR A 215 7.58 0.50 -18.63
CA THR A 215 7.90 -0.10 -17.33
C THR A 215 9.39 -0.45 -17.21
N LEU A 216 9.99 -1.03 -18.24
CA LEU A 216 11.42 -1.35 -18.28
C LEU A 216 12.29 -0.09 -18.25
N GLN A 217 11.84 0.96 -18.94
CA GLN A 217 12.52 2.26 -18.94
C GLN A 217 12.48 2.93 -17.56
N LEU A 218 11.38 2.79 -16.81
CA LEU A 218 11.29 3.27 -15.42
C LEU A 218 12.30 2.54 -14.52
N PHE A 219 12.40 1.21 -14.57
CA PHE A 219 13.44 0.50 -13.82
C PHE A 219 14.86 0.97 -14.18
N ALA A 220 15.17 1.09 -15.48
CA ALA A 220 16.47 1.55 -15.93
C ALA A 220 16.79 2.99 -15.48
N HIS A 221 15.77 3.84 -15.42
CA HIS A 221 15.87 5.20 -14.89
C HIS A 221 16.20 5.19 -13.40
N LEU A 222 15.40 4.48 -12.59
CA LEU A 222 15.55 4.37 -11.14
C LEU A 222 16.94 3.86 -10.74
N PHE A 223 17.47 2.85 -11.43
CA PHE A 223 18.82 2.34 -11.14
C PHE A 223 19.95 3.24 -11.62
N SER A 224 19.67 4.15 -12.56
CA SER A 224 20.64 5.16 -12.99
C SER A 224 20.56 6.44 -12.16
N ALA A 225 19.51 6.61 -11.36
CA ALA A 225 19.26 7.83 -10.60
C ALA A 225 20.08 7.87 -9.30
N SER A 226 20.81 8.97 -9.12
CA SER A 226 21.70 9.19 -7.96
C SER A 226 20.99 9.41 -6.62
N ARG A 227 19.66 9.57 -6.62
CA ARG A 227 18.87 9.99 -5.45
C ARG A 227 17.93 8.93 -4.90
N VAL A 228 17.93 7.73 -5.47
CA VAL A 228 17.04 6.65 -5.04
C VAL A 228 17.54 6.06 -3.72
N PRO A 229 16.70 5.99 -2.66
CA PRO A 229 17.11 5.39 -1.39
C PRO A 229 17.57 3.93 -1.56
N HIS A 230 18.59 3.50 -0.83
CA HIS A 230 19.11 2.12 -0.88
C HIS A 230 18.00 1.07 -0.72
N ARG A 231 17.04 1.32 0.17
CA ARG A 231 15.90 0.43 0.42
C ARG A 231 14.98 0.28 -0.80
N VAL A 232 14.81 1.34 -1.58
CA VAL A 232 14.05 1.30 -2.84
C VAL A 232 14.79 0.45 -3.85
N THR A 233 16.08 0.72 -4.07
CA THR A 233 16.93 -0.07 -4.99
C THR A 233 16.91 -1.56 -4.63
N HIS A 234 17.07 -1.89 -3.35
CA HIS A 234 17.00 -3.26 -2.85
C HIS A 234 15.63 -3.92 -3.15
N ASN A 235 14.52 -3.23 -2.87
CA ASN A 235 13.18 -3.76 -3.14
C ASN A 235 12.95 -4.00 -4.63
N LEU A 236 13.40 -3.08 -5.49
CA LEU A 236 13.25 -3.18 -6.94
C LEU A 236 14.10 -4.31 -7.54
N LEU A 237 15.34 -4.51 -7.06
CA LEU A 237 16.16 -5.66 -7.46
C LEU A 237 15.50 -6.99 -7.08
N LEU A 238 14.96 -7.08 -5.86
CA LEU A 238 14.21 -8.27 -5.46
C LEU A 238 12.95 -8.50 -6.30
N ALA A 239 12.23 -7.43 -6.68
CA ALA A 239 11.08 -7.53 -7.56
C ALA A 239 11.49 -8.07 -8.95
N LEU A 240 12.58 -7.55 -9.52
CA LEU A 240 13.13 -8.05 -10.78
C LEU A 240 13.55 -9.51 -10.71
N THR A 241 14.13 -9.97 -9.59
CA THR A 241 14.42 -11.39 -9.38
C THR A 241 13.17 -12.25 -9.53
N HIS A 242 12.05 -11.83 -8.94
CA HIS A 242 10.79 -12.57 -9.07
C HIS A 242 10.29 -12.57 -10.53
N PHE A 243 10.41 -11.45 -11.26
CA PHE A 243 9.99 -11.39 -12.66
C PHE A 243 10.87 -12.26 -13.56
N ALA A 244 12.20 -12.15 -13.44
CA ALA A 244 13.15 -12.84 -14.29
C ALA A 244 13.20 -14.35 -14.02
N SER A 245 12.85 -14.80 -12.81
CA SER A 245 12.73 -16.23 -12.48
C SER A 245 11.68 -16.95 -13.33
N LEU A 246 10.70 -16.22 -13.85
CA LEU A 246 9.70 -16.73 -14.76
C LEU A 246 10.22 -16.64 -16.19
N ARG A 247 10.97 -17.67 -16.58
CA ARG A 247 11.54 -17.81 -17.92
C ARG A 247 10.54 -17.33 -19.00
N PRO A 248 10.90 -16.33 -19.81
CA PRO A 248 10.05 -15.90 -20.91
C PRO A 248 9.86 -17.05 -21.89
N ASN A 249 8.80 -16.97 -22.67
CA ASN A 249 8.57 -17.90 -23.77
C ASN A 249 9.79 -17.81 -24.73
N PRO A 250 10.53 -18.90 -24.99
CA PRO A 250 11.79 -18.89 -25.76
C PRO A 250 11.66 -18.52 -27.24
N ARG A 251 10.53 -17.92 -27.63
CA ARG A 251 10.19 -17.49 -28.98
C ARG A 251 10.14 -15.97 -29.15
N ALA A 252 10.31 -15.20 -28.07
CA ALA A 252 10.37 -13.73 -28.15
C ALA A 252 11.84 -13.28 -28.33
N ALA A 253 12.10 -12.45 -29.33
CA ALA A 253 13.43 -11.85 -29.49
C ALA A 253 13.77 -10.95 -28.29
N PRO A 254 15.04 -10.89 -27.85
CA PRO A 254 15.44 -10.07 -26.73
C PRO A 254 15.14 -8.59 -27.00
N SER A 255 14.34 -7.98 -26.11
CA SER A 255 14.03 -6.56 -26.20
C SER A 255 15.28 -5.71 -25.92
N PRO A 256 15.57 -4.65 -26.71
CA PRO A 256 16.67 -3.73 -26.44
C PRO A 256 16.55 -3.06 -25.06
N ASP A 257 15.34 -2.92 -24.53
CA ASP A 257 15.10 -2.36 -23.20
C ASP A 257 15.52 -3.32 -22.08
N ILE A 258 15.40 -4.64 -22.28
CA ILE A 258 15.90 -5.64 -21.31
C ILE A 258 17.44 -5.55 -21.23
N ARG A 259 18.11 -5.38 -22.37
CA ARG A 259 19.56 -5.17 -22.40
C ARG A 259 19.96 -3.88 -21.67
N ARG A 260 19.26 -2.77 -21.96
CA ARG A 260 19.49 -1.50 -21.26
C ARG A 260 19.28 -1.63 -19.76
N LEU A 261 18.26 -2.38 -19.33
CA LEU A 261 18.03 -2.66 -17.93
C LEU A 261 19.19 -3.46 -17.31
N ALA A 262 19.65 -4.53 -17.97
CA ALA A 262 20.82 -5.30 -17.53
C ALA A 262 22.07 -4.41 -17.40
N ASP A 263 22.34 -3.52 -18.36
CA ASP A 263 23.44 -2.56 -18.30
C ASP A 263 23.30 -1.53 -17.15
N CYS A 264 22.08 -1.23 -16.71
CA CYS A 264 21.86 -0.39 -15.53
C CYS A 264 22.10 -1.16 -14.25
N VAL A 265 21.65 -2.42 -14.18
CA VAL A 265 21.84 -3.29 -13.03
C VAL A 265 23.32 -3.60 -12.81
N SER A 266 24.09 -3.91 -13.87
CA SER A 266 25.53 -4.20 -13.76
C SER A 266 26.34 -3.02 -13.20
N ARG A 267 25.91 -1.78 -13.47
CA ARG A 267 26.54 -0.58 -12.89
C ARG A 267 26.31 -0.44 -11.38
N LEU A 268 25.27 -1.06 -10.82
CA LEU A 268 25.04 -1.09 -9.37
C LEU A 268 26.02 -2.02 -8.65
N GLU A 269 26.51 -3.07 -9.32
CA GLU A 269 27.52 -3.97 -8.76
C GLU A 269 28.81 -3.22 -8.37
N ALA A 270 29.19 -2.23 -9.18
CA ALA A 270 30.35 -1.40 -8.95
C ALA A 270 30.16 -0.33 -7.84
N GLY A 271 28.95 -0.19 -7.27
CA GLY A 271 28.54 0.89 -6.38
C GLY A 271 29.02 0.81 -4.92
N GLY A 272 29.71 -0.26 -4.52
CA GLY A 272 30.36 -0.37 -3.20
C GLY A 272 29.50 -0.92 -2.05
N ASP A 273 28.18 -1.09 -2.24
CA ASP A 273 27.30 -1.80 -1.31
C ASP A 273 27.27 -3.29 -1.68
N ALA A 274 27.78 -4.14 -0.79
CA ALA A 274 27.93 -5.57 -1.07
C ALA A 274 26.59 -6.31 -1.21
N GLU A 275 25.55 -5.90 -0.49
CA GLU A 275 24.24 -6.55 -0.55
C GLU A 275 23.55 -6.21 -1.88
N ILE A 276 23.54 -4.92 -2.24
CA ILE A 276 23.01 -4.46 -3.53
C ILE A 276 23.82 -5.06 -4.69
N GLY A 277 25.16 -5.11 -4.58
CA GLY A 277 26.00 -5.66 -5.63
C GLY A 277 25.76 -7.14 -5.89
N ASN A 278 25.62 -7.94 -4.84
CA ASN A 278 25.29 -9.37 -4.98
C ASN A 278 23.91 -9.59 -5.62
N LEU A 279 22.90 -8.81 -5.22
CA LEU A 279 21.57 -8.87 -5.82
C LEU A 279 21.58 -8.43 -7.28
N ALA A 280 22.30 -7.36 -7.60
CA ALA A 280 22.45 -6.85 -8.96
C ALA A 280 23.08 -7.89 -9.89
N SER A 281 24.19 -8.50 -9.47
CA SER A 281 24.86 -9.57 -10.22
C SER A 281 23.93 -10.77 -10.49
N SER A 282 23.14 -11.17 -9.49
CA SER A 282 22.15 -12.24 -9.67
C SER A 282 21.06 -11.85 -10.68
N VAL A 283 20.53 -10.63 -10.59
CA VAL A 283 19.50 -10.12 -11.51
C VAL A 283 20.04 -9.99 -12.94
N GLU A 284 21.24 -9.47 -13.12
CA GLU A 284 21.89 -9.37 -14.43
C GLU A 284 22.03 -10.75 -15.09
N SER A 285 22.48 -11.77 -14.36
CA SER A 285 22.57 -13.14 -14.87
C SER A 285 21.21 -13.65 -15.33
N MET A 286 20.15 -13.44 -14.54
CA MET A 286 18.79 -13.88 -14.89
C MET A 286 18.24 -13.11 -16.11
N LEU A 287 18.47 -11.79 -16.20
CA LEU A 287 18.07 -11.00 -17.37
C LEU A 287 18.83 -11.42 -18.63
N THR A 288 20.10 -11.81 -18.49
CA THR A 288 20.90 -12.34 -19.60
C THR A 288 20.37 -13.70 -20.08
N GLU A 289 19.98 -14.58 -19.16
CA GLU A 289 19.32 -15.85 -19.52
C GLU A 289 17.98 -15.63 -20.22
N VAL A 290 17.21 -14.63 -19.80
CA VAL A 290 15.96 -14.20 -20.46
C VAL A 290 16.18 -13.76 -21.91
N MET A 291 17.38 -13.30 -22.27
CA MET A 291 17.72 -12.84 -23.62
C MET A 291 18.21 -13.94 -24.57
N GLN A 292 18.50 -15.15 -24.07
CA GLN A 292 19.01 -16.30 -24.84
C GLN A 292 17.88 -17.21 -25.32
#